data_AF-A0A6M4AB97-F1
#
_entry.id   AF-A0A6M4AB97-F1
#
_cell.length_a   1.000
_cell.length_b   1.000
_cell.length_c   1.000
_cell.angle_alpha   90.00
_cell.angle_beta   90.00
_cell.angle_gamma   90.00
#
_symmetry.space_group_name_H-M   'P 1'
#
loop_
_entity.id
_entity.type
_entity.pdbx_description
1 polymer ?
#
loop_
_entity_poly.entity_id
_entity_poly.type
_entity_poly.pdbx_seq_one_letter_code
_entity_poly.pdbx_strand_id
1 'polypeptide(L)'
;MLIVVLVLSISVATMSLQNEKSSRSDRDRQVALNAAEAALKDAESDIDPQNTPAGTRKTFFDATSNLYFETGCASGDSNPYQGMCLPTVVGIPVWQSVDLADSGSSSKSVAFGKFTGQTMTTGKSSFPAKLPRYIIEVIPDIDPGKEATEQTKYIYRITVVGFGANEQTQVVLQSYYRKSVSS
;
A
#
# COMPACT_ATOMS: atom_id res chain seq x y z
N MET A 1 6.84 42.35 38.09
CA MET A 1 7.25 40.93 38.17
C MET A 1 6.11 39.93 37.96
N LEU A 2 4.89 40.18 38.47
CA LEU A 2 3.71 39.30 38.25
C LEU A 2 3.40 38.99 36.77
N ILE A 3 3.50 39.99 35.89
CA ILE A 3 3.26 39.82 34.46
C ILE A 3 4.25 38.83 33.83
N VAL A 4 5.52 38.89 34.23
CA VAL A 4 6.58 37.99 33.71
C VAL A 4 6.30 36.54 34.13
N VAL A 5 5.88 36.31 35.37
CA VAL A 5 5.52 34.97 35.88
C VAL A 5 4.27 34.43 35.17
N LEU A 6 3.28 35.30 34.91
CA LEU A 6 2.06 34.92 34.20
C LEU A 6 2.38 34.49 32.75
N VAL A 7 3.19 35.27 32.03
CA VAL A 7 3.59 34.97 30.65
C VAL A 7 4.36 33.65 30.60
N LEU A 8 5.31 33.43 31.51
CA LEU A 8 6.05 32.16 31.60
C LEU A 8 5.13 30.96 31.88
N SER A 9 4.16 31.13 32.78
CA SER A 9 3.19 30.07 33.11
C SER A 9 2.32 29.70 31.91
N ILE A 10 1.87 30.69 31.13
CA ILE A 10 1.07 30.48 29.92
C ILE A 10 1.91 29.75 28.85
N SER A 11 3.17 30.15 28.65
CA SER A 11 4.06 29.51 27.69
C SER A 11 4.23 28.01 27.99
N VAL A 12 4.48 27.64 29.25
CA VAL A 12 4.61 26.22 29.66
C VAL A 12 3.32 25.43 29.40
N ALA A 13 2.14 26.01 29.67
CA ALA A 13 0.87 25.34 29.42
C ALA A 13 0.63 25.07 27.93
N THR A 14 0.93 26.04 27.06
CA THR A 14 0.78 25.87 25.61
C THR A 14 1.75 24.86 25.01
N MET A 15 2.99 24.78 25.51
CA MET A 15 3.97 23.78 25.09
C MET A 15 3.51 22.35 25.44
N SER A 16 2.93 22.15 26.63
CA SER A 16 2.40 20.84 27.03
C SER A 16 1.25 20.37 26.12
N LEU A 17 0.32 21.26 25.78
CA LEU A 17 -0.78 20.95 24.86
C LEU A 17 -0.29 20.63 23.43
N GLN A 18 0.73 21.35 22.95
CA GLN A 18 1.34 21.06 21.65
C GLN A 18 2.04 19.70 21.64
N ASN A 19 2.77 19.36 22.72
CA ASN A 19 3.42 18.06 22.86
C ASN A 19 2.41 16.91 22.91
N GLU A 20 1.28 17.08 23.59
CA GLU A 20 0.22 16.07 23.62
C GLU A 20 -0.38 15.84 22.22
N LYS A 21 -0.67 16.93 21.48
CA LYS A 21 -1.19 16.84 20.11
C LYS A 21 -0.20 16.17 19.17
N SER A 22 1.09 16.53 19.25
CA SER A 22 2.16 15.89 18.47
C SER A 22 2.23 14.40 18.79
N SER A 23 2.28 14.03 20.08
CA SER A 23 2.38 12.64 20.52
C SER A 23 1.20 11.79 20.01
N ARG A 24 -0.02 12.34 20.02
CA ARG A 24 -1.20 11.66 19.45
C ARG A 24 -1.07 11.47 17.95
N SER A 25 -0.65 12.51 17.22
CA SER A 25 -0.44 12.45 15.78
C SER A 25 0.65 11.45 15.40
N ASP A 26 1.75 11.41 16.15
CA ASP A 26 2.86 10.49 15.91
C ASP A 26 2.42 9.05 16.15
N ARG A 27 1.68 8.78 17.24
CA ARG A 27 1.13 7.45 17.51
C ARG A 27 0.20 6.99 16.40
N ASP A 28 -0.68 7.86 15.94
CA ASP A 28 -1.64 7.55 14.88
C ASP A 28 -0.94 7.25 13.55
N ARG A 29 0.13 8.02 13.23
CA ARG A 29 0.99 7.77 12.07
C ARG A 29 1.73 6.43 12.19
N GLN A 30 2.16 6.02 13.38
CA GLN A 30 2.77 4.70 13.59
C GLN A 30 1.77 3.56 13.36
N VAL A 31 0.50 3.73 13.77
CA VAL A 31 -0.56 2.76 13.45
C VAL A 31 -0.75 2.64 11.94
N ALA A 32 -0.81 3.78 11.24
CA ALA A 32 -0.93 3.82 9.78
C ALA A 32 0.26 3.15 9.08
N LEU A 33 1.49 3.38 9.57
CA LEU A 33 2.71 2.78 9.04
C LEU A 33 2.69 1.26 9.21
N ASN A 34 2.39 0.77 10.42
CA ASN A 34 2.31 -0.67 10.68
C ASN A 34 1.24 -1.35 9.81
N ALA A 35 0.11 -0.68 9.58
CA ALA A 35 -0.94 -1.17 8.67
C ALA A 35 -0.46 -1.23 7.22
N ALA A 36 0.25 -0.20 6.76
CA ALA A 36 0.84 -0.15 5.43
C ALA A 36 1.88 -1.25 5.24
N GLU A 37 2.78 -1.47 6.21
CA GLU A 37 3.79 -2.54 6.16
C GLU A 37 3.15 -3.93 6.12
N ALA A 38 2.08 -4.14 6.90
CA ALA A 38 1.31 -5.38 6.85
C ALA A 38 0.70 -5.61 5.46
N ALA A 39 0.10 -4.58 4.84
CA ALA A 39 -0.43 -4.69 3.47
C ALA A 39 0.65 -4.87 2.41
N LEU A 40 1.84 -4.30 2.61
CA LEU A 40 2.97 -4.52 1.73
C LEU A 40 3.36 -6.00 1.72
N LYS A 41 3.51 -6.59 2.91
CA LYS A 41 3.82 -8.01 3.06
C LYS A 41 2.70 -8.92 2.54
N ASP A 42 1.45 -8.49 2.68
CA ASP A 42 0.29 -9.19 2.14
C ASP A 42 0.32 -9.20 0.60
N ALA A 43 0.59 -8.06 -0.03
CA ALA A 43 0.72 -7.94 -1.48
C ALA A 43 1.90 -8.75 -2.03
N GLU A 44 3.03 -8.78 -1.33
CA GLU A 44 4.15 -9.66 -1.70
C GLU A 44 3.76 -11.15 -1.63
N SER A 45 2.98 -11.53 -0.62
CA SER A 45 2.46 -12.90 -0.46
C SER A 45 1.40 -13.26 -1.50
N ASP A 46 0.67 -12.28 -2.04
CA ASP A 46 -0.26 -12.45 -3.17
C ASP A 46 0.49 -12.73 -4.48
N ILE A 47 1.65 -12.07 -4.69
CA ILE A 47 2.52 -12.30 -5.86
C ILE A 47 3.21 -13.67 -5.81
N ASP A 48 3.85 -13.98 -4.69
CA ASP A 48 4.59 -15.23 -4.51
C ASP A 48 4.48 -15.76 -3.05
N PRO A 49 3.46 -16.57 -2.75
CA PRO A 49 3.28 -17.15 -1.43
C PRO A 49 4.41 -18.15 -1.11
N GLN A 50 5.20 -17.86 -0.07
CA GLN A 50 6.30 -18.72 0.40
C GLN A 50 5.86 -19.81 1.37
N ASN A 51 4.89 -19.53 2.26
CA ASN A 51 4.48 -20.42 3.38
C ASN A 51 2.97 -20.44 3.66
N THR A 52 2.15 -19.88 2.77
CA THR A 52 0.69 -19.81 2.93
C THR A 52 0.00 -20.85 2.03
N PRO A 53 -1.25 -21.28 2.34
CA PRO A 53 -2.05 -22.05 1.40
C PRO A 53 -2.07 -21.25 0.09
N ALA A 54 -1.78 -21.92 -1.03
CA ALA A 54 -1.61 -21.30 -2.34
C ALA A 54 -2.57 -20.12 -2.55
N GLY A 55 -2.01 -18.90 -2.53
CA GLY A 55 -2.75 -17.68 -2.86
C GLY A 55 -3.34 -17.83 -4.25
N THR A 56 -4.64 -17.53 -4.37
CA THR A 56 -5.48 -17.83 -5.54
C THR A 56 -4.94 -17.22 -6.84
N ARG A 57 -3.99 -16.27 -6.75
CA ARG A 57 -3.50 -15.46 -7.88
C ARG A 57 -2.04 -15.67 -8.27
N LYS A 58 -1.27 -16.52 -7.59
CA LYS A 58 0.17 -16.75 -7.91
C LYS A 58 0.42 -17.00 -9.40
N THR A 59 -0.49 -17.71 -10.06
CA THR A 59 -0.42 -18.08 -11.49
C THR A 59 -0.61 -16.90 -12.45
N PHE A 60 -1.23 -15.81 -12.00
CA PHE A 60 -1.41 -14.59 -12.80
C PHE A 60 -0.17 -13.69 -12.78
N PHE A 61 0.73 -13.90 -11.82
CA PHE A 61 2.01 -13.21 -11.74
C PHE A 61 3.09 -14.03 -12.45
N ASP A 62 3.28 -13.79 -13.74
CA ASP A 62 4.37 -14.37 -14.53
C ASP A 62 5.52 -13.37 -14.65
N ALA A 63 6.75 -13.81 -14.35
CA ALA A 63 7.95 -12.98 -14.46
C ALA A 63 8.28 -12.57 -15.91
N THR A 64 7.63 -13.19 -16.90
CA THR A 64 7.87 -12.99 -18.33
C THR A 64 6.64 -12.54 -19.12
N SER A 65 5.50 -12.35 -18.45
CA SER A 65 4.25 -11.92 -19.08
C SER A 65 3.47 -10.94 -18.22
N ASN A 66 2.81 -9.97 -18.86
CA ASN A 66 1.94 -8.97 -18.23
C ASN A 66 0.45 -9.16 -18.60
N LEU A 67 0.07 -10.33 -19.12
CA LEU A 67 -1.23 -10.59 -19.76
C LEU A 67 -2.45 -10.27 -18.89
N TYR A 68 -2.34 -10.38 -17.56
CA TYR A 68 -3.44 -10.16 -16.61
C TYR A 68 -3.52 -8.73 -16.05
N PHE A 69 -2.65 -7.83 -16.52
CA PHE A 69 -2.61 -6.44 -16.09
C PHE A 69 -3.37 -5.56 -17.08
N GLU A 70 -4.21 -4.67 -16.56
CA GLU A 70 -5.07 -3.78 -17.35
C GLU A 70 -4.62 -2.32 -17.25
N THR A 71 -4.91 -1.53 -18.29
CA THR A 71 -4.63 -0.08 -18.28
C THR A 71 -5.36 0.61 -17.12
N GLY A 72 -4.64 1.42 -16.35
CA GLY A 72 -5.16 1.91 -15.08
C GLY A 72 -5.00 0.81 -14.05
N CYS A 73 -6.05 0.07 -13.73
CA CYS A 73 -6.00 -1.15 -12.93
C CYS A 73 -7.28 -1.93 -13.17
N ALA A 74 -7.23 -3.27 -13.09
CA ALA A 74 -8.45 -4.06 -13.01
C ALA A 74 -9.24 -3.69 -11.76
N SER A 75 -10.56 -3.55 -11.91
CA SER A 75 -11.46 -3.10 -10.85
C SER A 75 -12.51 -4.14 -10.50
N GLY A 76 -13.02 -4.06 -9.27
CA GLY A 76 -14.19 -4.80 -8.81
C GLY A 76 -13.85 -5.94 -7.86
N ASP A 77 -14.58 -6.03 -6.75
CA ASP A 77 -14.31 -7.02 -5.69
C ASP A 77 -14.54 -8.49 -6.09
N SER A 78 -15.26 -8.71 -7.21
CA SER A 78 -15.46 -10.03 -7.81
C SER A 78 -14.44 -10.33 -8.92
N ASN A 79 -13.64 -9.35 -9.34
CA ASN A 79 -12.64 -9.53 -10.38
C ASN A 79 -11.37 -10.17 -9.77
N PRO A 80 -10.95 -11.36 -10.24
CA PRO A 80 -9.72 -11.97 -9.75
C PRO A 80 -8.47 -11.12 -10.04
N TYR A 81 -8.51 -10.21 -11.01
CA TYR A 81 -7.37 -9.35 -11.38
C TYR A 81 -7.39 -7.99 -10.67
N GLN A 82 -8.32 -7.75 -9.72
CA GLN A 82 -8.44 -6.47 -9.01
C GLN A 82 -7.06 -5.98 -8.52
N GLY A 83 -6.75 -4.71 -8.79
CA GLY A 83 -5.48 -4.09 -8.42
C GLY A 83 -4.26 -4.48 -9.23
N MET A 84 -4.41 -5.25 -10.32
CA MET A 84 -3.35 -5.45 -11.31
C MET A 84 -3.39 -4.33 -12.35
N CYS A 85 -2.29 -3.60 -12.49
CA CYS A 85 -2.20 -2.34 -13.20
C CYS A 85 -1.05 -2.32 -14.24
N LEU A 86 -1.33 -1.92 -15.47
CA LEU A 86 -0.28 -1.53 -16.42
C LEU A 86 0.20 -0.10 -16.12
N PRO A 87 1.52 0.14 -16.09
CA PRO A 87 2.07 1.46 -15.77
C PRO A 87 1.76 2.45 -16.88
N THR A 88 1.47 3.69 -16.49
CA THR A 88 1.37 4.80 -17.42
C THR A 88 2.76 5.13 -17.98
N VAL A 89 2.95 5.03 -19.30
CA VAL A 89 4.23 5.33 -19.97
C VAL A 89 4.48 6.85 -20.06
N VAL A 90 3.41 7.63 -20.27
CA VAL A 90 3.47 9.10 -20.39
C VAL A 90 2.31 9.72 -19.61
N GLY A 91 2.61 10.65 -18.70
CA GLY A 91 1.62 11.37 -17.90
C GLY A 91 1.62 10.96 -16.43
N ILE A 92 0.45 10.98 -15.80
CA ILE A 92 0.29 10.73 -14.36
C ILE A 92 0.46 9.23 -14.08
N PRO A 93 1.35 8.83 -13.16
CA PRO A 93 1.49 7.43 -12.75
C PRO A 93 0.17 6.85 -12.24
N VAL A 94 -0.06 5.55 -12.46
CA VAL A 94 -1.29 4.88 -12.01
C VAL A 94 -1.51 5.05 -10.52
N TRP A 95 -0.47 4.84 -9.71
CA TRP A 95 -0.56 4.95 -8.25
C TRP A 95 -0.96 6.34 -7.73
N GLN A 96 -0.81 7.40 -8.52
CA GLN A 96 -1.29 8.76 -8.19
C GLN A 96 -2.71 9.03 -8.71
N SER A 97 -3.15 8.32 -9.74
CA SER A 97 -4.47 8.53 -10.38
C SER A 97 -5.54 7.61 -9.82
N VAL A 98 -5.16 6.49 -9.20
CA VAL A 98 -6.07 5.57 -8.53
C VAL A 98 -6.32 6.04 -7.11
N ASP A 99 -7.60 6.11 -6.72
CA ASP A 99 -7.96 6.24 -5.31
C ASP A 99 -7.65 4.93 -4.58
N LEU A 100 -6.49 4.87 -3.94
CA LEU A 100 -6.06 3.71 -3.16
C LEU A 100 -6.98 3.44 -1.97
N ALA A 101 -7.62 4.48 -1.43
CA ALA A 101 -8.48 4.38 -0.26
C ALA A 101 -9.92 3.97 -0.59
N ASP A 102 -10.30 3.92 -1.87
CA ASP A 102 -11.62 3.49 -2.29
C ASP A 102 -11.92 2.07 -1.81
N SER A 103 -13.02 1.94 -1.06
CA SER A 103 -13.53 0.68 -0.54
C SER A 103 -14.87 0.27 -1.15
N GLY A 104 -15.27 0.90 -2.27
CA GLY A 104 -16.45 0.54 -3.02
C GLY A 104 -16.31 -0.79 -3.75
N SER A 105 -17.44 -1.36 -4.19
CA SER A 105 -17.50 -2.64 -4.89
C SER A 105 -16.79 -2.64 -6.25
N SER A 106 -16.58 -1.45 -6.83
CA SER A 106 -15.84 -1.21 -8.08
C SER A 106 -14.41 -0.70 -7.82
N SER A 107 -13.88 -0.83 -6.60
CA SER A 107 -12.56 -0.33 -6.26
C SER A 107 -11.47 -0.99 -7.12
N LYS A 108 -10.48 -0.17 -7.49
CA LYS A 108 -9.26 -0.60 -8.16
C LYS A 108 -8.20 -1.10 -7.19
N SER A 109 -8.31 -0.80 -5.90
CA SER A 109 -7.37 -1.27 -4.88
C SER A 109 -7.91 -2.51 -4.18
N VAL A 110 -7.00 -3.36 -3.75
CA VAL A 110 -7.30 -4.63 -3.09
C VAL A 110 -7.24 -4.44 -1.59
N ALA A 111 -8.27 -4.87 -0.87
CA ALA A 111 -8.24 -4.89 0.59
C ALA A 111 -7.25 -5.95 1.11
N PHE A 112 -6.53 -5.62 2.19
CA PHE A 112 -5.70 -6.56 2.93
C PHE A 112 -6.40 -7.90 3.16
N GLY A 113 -5.71 -9.00 2.87
CA GLY A 113 -6.22 -10.35 3.11
C GLY A 113 -7.12 -10.91 2.03
N LYS A 114 -7.57 -10.11 1.05
CA LYS A 114 -8.56 -10.53 0.04
C LYS A 114 -8.15 -11.79 -0.73
N PHE A 115 -6.87 -11.88 -1.12
CA PHE A 115 -6.34 -12.99 -1.93
C PHE A 115 -5.39 -13.92 -1.17
N THR A 116 -4.97 -13.53 0.03
CA THR A 116 -4.05 -14.29 0.89
C THR A 116 -4.76 -14.99 2.06
N GLY A 117 -5.99 -14.59 2.37
CA GLY A 117 -6.75 -15.07 3.53
C GLY A 117 -6.32 -14.49 4.87
N GLN A 118 -5.37 -13.54 4.89
CA GLN A 118 -4.96 -12.87 6.12
C GLN A 118 -6.10 -12.04 6.71
N THR A 119 -6.09 -11.83 8.02
CA THR A 119 -7.10 -11.03 8.70
C THR A 119 -6.45 -9.96 9.57
N MET A 120 -7.10 -8.80 9.67
CA MET A 120 -6.64 -7.68 10.48
C MET A 120 -7.82 -7.11 11.27
N THR A 121 -7.60 -6.84 12.56
CA THR A 121 -8.59 -6.15 13.40
C THR A 121 -8.57 -4.67 13.07
N THR A 122 -9.75 -4.07 12.86
CA THR A 122 -9.94 -2.64 12.59
C THR A 122 -10.93 -2.01 13.58
N GLY A 123 -11.00 -0.67 13.61
CA GLY A 123 -12.10 0.07 14.24
C GLY A 123 -12.06 0.21 15.77
N LYS A 124 -10.97 -0.18 16.45
CA LYS A 124 -10.75 0.20 17.88
C LYS A 124 -9.58 1.17 17.99
N SER A 125 -9.55 1.95 19.08
CA SER A 125 -8.61 3.08 19.31
C SER A 125 -7.12 2.83 18.98
N SER A 126 -6.62 1.60 19.12
CA SER A 126 -5.22 1.24 18.82
C SER A 126 -5.02 0.52 17.48
N PHE A 127 -6.10 0.26 16.73
CA PHE A 127 -6.08 -0.43 15.44
C PHE A 127 -6.39 0.55 14.30
N PRO A 128 -6.01 0.20 13.06
CA PRO A 128 -6.41 0.96 11.88
C PRO A 128 -7.92 1.13 11.82
N ALA A 129 -8.38 2.32 11.44
CA ALA A 129 -9.79 2.60 11.31
C ALA A 129 -10.44 1.79 10.17
N LYS A 130 -9.68 1.54 9.10
CA LYS A 130 -10.07 0.75 7.93
C LYS A 130 -8.97 -0.23 7.55
N LEU A 131 -9.33 -1.27 6.80
CA LEU A 131 -8.35 -2.20 6.26
C LEU A 131 -7.41 -1.46 5.29
N PRO A 132 -6.08 -1.67 5.41
CA PRO A 132 -5.14 -1.14 4.45
C PRO A 132 -5.37 -1.79 3.08
N ARG A 133 -4.97 -1.11 2.00
CA ARG A 133 -5.24 -1.54 0.62
C ARG A 133 -3.99 -1.42 -0.25
N TYR A 134 -3.96 -2.17 -1.35
CA TYR A 134 -2.81 -2.17 -2.27
C TYR A 134 -3.21 -2.24 -3.75
N ILE A 135 -2.27 -1.84 -4.60
CA ILE A 135 -2.25 -2.10 -6.04
C ILE A 135 -0.88 -2.65 -6.43
N ILE A 136 -0.83 -3.36 -7.56
CA ILE A 136 0.38 -3.97 -8.10
C ILE A 136 0.51 -3.55 -9.56
N GLU A 137 1.55 -2.78 -9.85
CA GLU A 137 1.92 -2.38 -11.21
C GLU A 137 2.98 -3.32 -11.77
N VAL A 138 2.84 -3.74 -13.03
CA VAL A 138 3.85 -4.56 -13.72
C VAL A 138 4.77 -3.69 -14.57
N ILE A 139 6.06 -3.67 -14.27
CA ILE A 139 7.04 -2.82 -14.93
C ILE A 139 8.02 -3.69 -15.70
N PRO A 140 8.28 -3.41 -16.99
CA PRO A 140 9.30 -4.14 -17.73
C PRO A 140 10.67 -3.89 -17.12
N ASP A 141 11.38 -4.96 -16.82
CA ASP A 141 12.76 -4.99 -16.30
C ASP A 141 13.72 -4.86 -17.49
N ILE A 142 13.93 -3.62 -17.93
CA ILE A 142 14.80 -3.29 -19.06
C ILE A 142 16.25 -3.08 -18.58
N ASP A 143 17.11 -4.07 -18.78
CA ASP A 143 18.54 -3.89 -18.60
C ASP A 143 19.13 -3.13 -19.82
N PRO A 144 19.91 -2.05 -19.62
CA PRO A 144 20.61 -1.37 -20.70
C PRO A 144 21.55 -2.33 -21.45
N GLY A 145 21.41 -2.42 -22.77
CA GLY A 145 22.26 -3.28 -23.62
C GLY A 145 21.69 -4.68 -23.93
N LYS A 146 20.45 -4.98 -23.52
CA LYS A 146 19.71 -6.18 -23.95
C LYS A 146 19.21 -6.04 -25.38
N GLU A 147 19.35 -7.09 -26.17
CA GLU A 147 18.75 -7.20 -27.50
C GLU A 147 17.22 -7.27 -27.41
N ALA A 148 16.51 -6.70 -28.38
CA ALA A 148 15.04 -6.73 -28.45
C ALA A 148 14.45 -8.15 -28.64
N THR A 149 15.30 -9.14 -28.91
CA THR A 149 14.96 -10.56 -29.05
C THR A 149 15.01 -11.32 -27.73
N GLU A 150 15.56 -10.74 -26.66
CA GLU A 150 15.53 -11.35 -25.33
C GLU A 150 14.12 -11.22 -24.71
N GLN A 151 13.68 -12.28 -24.03
CA GLN A 151 12.38 -12.31 -23.38
C GLN A 151 12.31 -11.23 -22.29
N THR A 152 11.35 -10.30 -22.42
CA THR A 152 11.10 -9.24 -21.44
C THR A 152 10.79 -9.84 -20.07
N LYS A 153 11.56 -9.43 -19.07
CA LYS A 153 11.28 -9.74 -17.68
C LYS A 153 10.47 -8.62 -17.05
N TYR A 154 9.77 -8.92 -15.97
CA TYR A 154 8.95 -7.94 -15.26
C TYR A 154 9.30 -7.89 -13.76
N ILE A 155 9.26 -6.68 -13.21
CA ILE A 155 9.28 -6.38 -11.78
C ILE A 155 7.92 -5.83 -11.39
N TYR A 156 7.44 -6.17 -10.20
CA TYR A 156 6.17 -5.65 -9.69
C TYR A 156 6.42 -4.48 -8.75
N ARG A 157 5.83 -3.33 -9.03
CA ARG A 157 5.78 -2.20 -8.10
C ARG A 157 4.51 -2.28 -7.28
N ILE A 158 4.66 -2.48 -5.99
CA ILE A 158 3.56 -2.55 -5.04
C ILE A 158 3.38 -1.16 -4.44
N THR A 159 2.18 -0.61 -4.52
CA THR A 159 1.84 0.62 -3.79
C THR A 159 0.70 0.33 -2.82
N VAL A 160 0.87 0.71 -1.56
CA VAL A 160 -0.07 0.40 -0.49
C VAL A 160 -0.46 1.66 0.26
N VAL A 161 -1.68 1.69 0.78
CA VAL A 161 -2.16 2.71 1.72
C VAL A 161 -2.52 2.04 3.04
N GLY A 162 -1.96 2.57 4.13
CA GLY A 162 -2.32 2.24 5.50
C GLY A 162 -3.06 3.38 6.18
N PHE A 163 -3.97 3.03 7.09
CA PHE A 163 -4.79 3.98 7.84
C PHE A 163 -4.44 3.96 9.32
N GLY A 164 -4.40 5.14 9.94
CA GLY A 164 -4.29 5.27 11.39
C GLY A 164 -5.58 4.85 12.09
N ALA A 165 -5.62 5.00 13.41
CA ALA A 165 -6.86 4.97 14.16
C ALA A 165 -7.81 6.12 13.76
N ASN A 166 -7.28 7.21 13.22
CA ASN A 166 -8.04 8.17 12.41
C ASN A 166 -7.94 7.82 10.92
N GLU A 167 -9.09 7.70 10.23
CA GLU A 167 -9.15 7.42 8.78
C GLU A 167 -8.47 8.49 7.91
N GLN A 168 -8.36 9.72 8.41
CA GLN A 168 -7.69 10.82 7.70
C GLN A 168 -6.17 10.69 7.77
N THR A 169 -5.64 9.92 8.73
CA THR A 169 -4.21 9.66 8.83
C THR A 169 -3.86 8.52 7.91
N GLN A 170 -3.21 8.85 6.80
CA GLN A 170 -2.84 7.90 5.76
C GLN A 170 -1.32 7.86 5.58
N VAL A 171 -0.79 6.66 5.41
CA VAL A 171 0.61 6.43 5.05
C VAL A 171 0.62 5.59 3.78
N VAL A 172 1.31 6.09 2.75
CA VAL A 172 1.52 5.37 1.51
C VAL A 172 2.94 4.82 1.49
N LEU A 173 3.08 3.52 1.26
CA LEU A 173 4.38 2.87 1.04
C LEU A 173 4.46 2.31 -0.38
N GLN A 174 5.68 2.22 -0.89
CA GLN A 174 5.96 1.63 -2.18
C GLN A 174 7.17 0.72 -2.09
N SER A 175 7.07 -0.47 -2.71
CA SER A 175 8.21 -1.38 -2.87
C SER A 175 8.25 -1.95 -4.28
N TYR A 176 9.38 -2.56 -4.61
CA TYR A 176 9.59 -3.31 -5.84
C TYR A 176 9.85 -4.77 -5.48
N TYR A 177 9.14 -5.67 -6.15
CA TYR A 177 9.22 -7.11 -5.92
C TYR A 177 9.58 -7.83 -7.22
N ARG A 178 10.66 -8.62 -7.17
CA ARG A 178 11.08 -9.48 -8.28
C ARG A 178 10.78 -10.93 -7.90
N LYS A 179 9.85 -11.55 -8.64
CA LYS A 179 9.51 -12.96 -8.45
C LYS A 179 10.67 -13.84 -8.92
N SER A 180 11.03 -14.84 -8.12
CA SER A 180 12.05 -15.82 -8.52
C SER A 180 11.50 -16.68 -9.67
N VAL A 181 12.29 -16.85 -10.73
CA VAL A 181 11.97 -17.80 -11.79
C VAL A 181 12.43 -19.17 -11.28
N SER A 182 11.50 -20.10 -11.03
CA SER A 182 11.89 -21.48 -10.75
C SER A 182 12.53 -22.05 -12.01
N SER A 183 13.84 -22.29 -11.95
CA SER A 183 14.64 -22.95 -12.98
C SER A 183 14.20 -24.39 -13.20
#